data_AF-A0A3P9D4T2-F1
#
_entry.id   AF-A0A3P9D4T2-F1
#
_cell.length_a   1.000
_cell.length_b   1.000
_cell.length_c   1.000
_cell.angle_alpha   90.00
_cell.angle_beta   90.00
_cell.angle_gamma   90.00
#
_symmetry.space_group_name_H-M   'P 1'
#
loop_
_entity.id
_entity.type
_entity.pdbx_description
1 polymer ?
#
loop_
_entity_poly.entity_id
_entity_poly.type
_entity_poly.pdbx_seq_one_letter_code
_entity_poly.pdbx_strand_id
1 'polypeptide(L)'
;ALSVGDKACLNCELMLSKDVLQVTWQMISGSSEKNMATYNKYFGQRVNPEFTKKVEFKNPALQNCSIVIRNVTEQDEGCYRCLFNTYPEGAFTGRTCLHVYGKDTWSRVIEETYPQLKLDLYIICTHSACGIYC
;
A
#
# COMPACT_ATOMS: atom_id res chain seq x y z
N ALA A 1 3.19 -10.91 12.10
CA ALA A 1 2.86 -11.83 11.00
C ALA A 1 1.44 -11.56 10.56
N LEU A 2 1.15 -11.67 9.26
CA LEU A 2 -0.19 -11.55 8.69
C LEU A 2 -0.63 -12.92 8.19
N SER A 3 -1.77 -13.39 8.64
CA SER A 3 -2.34 -14.70 8.29
C SER A 3 -3.57 -14.57 7.42
N VAL A 4 -3.93 -15.66 6.75
CA VAL A 4 -5.20 -15.73 6.00
C VAL A 4 -6.38 -15.42 6.93
N GLY A 5 -7.27 -14.54 6.48
CA GLY A 5 -8.42 -14.03 7.22
C GLY A 5 -8.16 -12.72 7.97
N ASP A 6 -6.90 -12.31 8.14
CA ASP A 6 -6.56 -11.07 8.83
C ASP A 6 -6.97 -9.82 8.05
N LYS A 7 -6.85 -8.66 8.71
CA LYS A 7 -6.87 -7.35 8.06
C LYS A 7 -5.44 -6.86 7.91
N ALA A 8 -4.99 -6.58 6.69
CA ALA A 8 -3.71 -5.94 6.46
C ALA A 8 -3.87 -4.41 6.42
N CYS A 9 -3.04 -3.70 7.18
CA CYS A 9 -2.90 -2.26 7.12
C CYS A 9 -1.68 -1.94 6.26
N LEU A 10 -1.91 -1.33 5.09
CA LEU A 10 -0.85 -0.79 4.25
C LEU A 10 -0.80 0.72 4.48
N ASN A 11 0.27 1.16 5.13
CA ASN A 11 0.49 2.57 5.39
C ASN A 11 1.42 3.15 4.32
N CYS A 12 1.10 4.37 3.89
CA CYS A 12 1.95 5.14 3.02
C CYS A 12 1.83 6.63 3.34
N GLU A 13 2.95 7.24 3.70
CA GLU A 13 3.04 8.62 4.14
C GLU A 13 4.11 9.37 3.35
N LEU A 14 3.75 10.54 2.82
CA LEU A 14 4.67 11.46 2.17
C LEU A 14 5.16 12.48 3.20
N MET A 15 6.42 12.40 3.57
CA MET A 15 7.07 13.25 4.58
C MET A 15 7.36 14.66 4.08
N LEU A 16 7.24 14.90 2.76
CA LEU A 16 7.38 16.23 2.18
C LEU A 16 6.05 16.96 2.16
N SER A 17 6.06 18.22 2.60
CA SER A 17 4.94 19.12 2.38
C SER A 17 4.85 19.51 0.90
N LYS A 18 4.06 18.76 0.12
CA LYS A 18 3.78 18.98 -1.30
C LYS A 18 2.30 19.23 -1.54
N ASP A 19 1.97 19.90 -2.64
CA ASP A 19 0.57 20.02 -3.08
C ASP A 19 0.15 18.71 -3.78
N VAL A 20 -0.27 17.75 -2.97
CA VAL A 20 -0.79 16.46 -3.43
C VAL A 20 -2.19 16.67 -3.98
N LEU A 21 -2.38 16.33 -5.25
CA LEU A 21 -3.68 16.40 -5.93
C LEU A 21 -4.42 15.06 -5.85
N GLN A 22 -3.70 13.94 -5.92
CA GLN A 22 -4.29 12.62 -5.85
C GLN A 22 -3.30 11.57 -5.37
N VAL A 23 -3.74 10.69 -4.48
CA VAL A 23 -3.02 9.45 -4.17
C VAL A 23 -3.69 8.28 -4.86
N THR A 24 -2.90 7.44 -5.54
CA THR A 24 -3.37 6.21 -6.18
C THR A 24 -2.70 5.00 -5.53
N TRP A 25 -3.48 4.02 -5.09
CA TRP A 25 -2.98 2.70 -4.70
C TRP A 25 -3.07 1.72 -5.86
N GLN A 26 -1.99 0.98 -6.07
CA GLN A 26 -1.88 -0.05 -7.09
C GLN A 26 -1.40 -1.37 -6.51
N MET A 27 -1.90 -2.47 -7.06
CA MET A 27 -1.37 -3.81 -6.84
C MET A 27 -0.51 -4.22 -8.04
N ILE A 28 0.66 -4.78 -7.78
CA ILE A 28 1.56 -5.34 -8.77
C ILE A 28 1.42 -6.87 -8.73
N SER A 29 0.98 -7.45 -9.84
CA SER A 29 0.90 -8.89 -10.03
C SER A 29 1.66 -9.27 -11.31
N GLY A 30 2.86 -9.83 -11.14
CA GLY A 30 3.77 -10.09 -12.27
C GLY A 30 4.16 -8.78 -12.98
N SER A 31 3.88 -8.71 -14.29
CA SER A 31 4.07 -7.50 -15.11
C SER A 31 2.85 -6.58 -15.17
N SER A 32 1.76 -6.92 -14.49
CA SER A 32 0.51 -6.15 -14.50
C SER A 32 0.37 -5.26 -13.27
N GLU A 33 -0.10 -4.03 -13.50
CA GLU A 33 -0.42 -3.05 -12.45
C GLU A 33 -1.91 -2.77 -12.45
N LYS A 34 -2.57 -2.98 -11.32
CA LYS A 34 -4.01 -2.74 -11.16
C LYS A 34 -4.26 -1.59 -10.18
N ASN A 35 -4.96 -0.55 -10.63
CA ASN A 35 -5.43 0.52 -9.76
C ASN A 35 -6.49 -0.04 -8.80
N MET A 36 -6.26 0.11 -7.50
CA MET A 36 -7.16 -0.40 -6.46
C MET A 36 -8.07 0.70 -5.94
N ALA A 37 -7.49 1.83 -5.56
CA ALA A 37 -8.20 2.94 -4.95
C ALA A 37 -7.49 4.26 -5.23
N THR A 38 -8.25 5.35 -5.30
CA THR A 38 -7.74 6.71 -5.43
C THR A 38 -8.34 7.61 -4.36
N TYR A 39 -7.53 8.52 -3.84
CA TYR A 39 -7.98 9.62 -2.99
C TYR A 39 -7.61 10.93 -3.66
N ASN A 40 -8.61 11.68 -4.12
CA ASN A 40 -8.42 12.92 -4.85
C ASN A 40 -8.78 14.12 -3.95
N LYS A 41 -8.00 15.19 -4.04
CA LYS A 41 -8.20 16.43 -3.25
C LYS A 41 -9.60 17.02 -3.39
N TYR A 42 -10.21 16.93 -4.56
CA TYR A 42 -11.50 17.54 -4.87
C TYR A 42 -12.66 16.53 -4.92
N PHE A 43 -12.38 15.29 -5.34
CA PHE A 43 -13.42 14.26 -5.53
C PHE A 43 -13.47 13.22 -4.40
N GLY A 44 -12.56 13.30 -3.43
CA GLY A 44 -12.49 12.38 -2.30
C GLY A 44 -12.06 10.97 -2.70
N GLN A 45 -12.50 9.99 -1.91
CA GLN A 45 -12.14 8.58 -2.09
C GLN A 45 -12.94 7.89 -3.19
N ARG A 46 -12.27 7.01 -3.93
CA ARG A 46 -12.87 6.09 -4.90
C ARG A 46 -12.14 4.75 -4.85
N VAL A 47 -12.88 3.67 -4.66
CA VAL A 47 -12.35 2.30 -4.76
C VAL A 47 -12.84 1.69 -6.06
N ASN A 48 -11.94 1.07 -6.84
CA ASN A 48 -12.33 0.43 -8.08
C ASN A 48 -13.25 -0.77 -7.81
N PRO A 49 -14.27 -1.04 -8.66
CA PRO A 49 -15.31 -2.04 -8.39
C PRO A 49 -14.79 -3.41 -7.95
N GLU A 50 -13.71 -3.90 -8.58
CA GLU A 50 -13.04 -5.17 -8.27
C GLU A 50 -12.58 -5.26 -6.80
N PHE A 51 -12.27 -4.13 -6.17
CA PHE A 51 -11.67 -4.07 -4.83
C PHE A 51 -12.64 -3.58 -3.75
N THR A 52 -13.87 -3.15 -4.10
CA THR A 52 -14.84 -2.51 -3.18
C THR A 52 -15.20 -3.32 -1.94
N LYS A 53 -15.17 -4.65 -2.02
CA LYS A 53 -15.45 -5.54 -0.87
C LYS A 53 -14.24 -5.77 0.02
N LYS A 54 -13.05 -5.41 -0.45
CA LYS A 54 -11.77 -5.82 0.15
C LYS A 54 -10.93 -4.64 0.64
N VAL A 55 -10.95 -3.53 -0.09
CA VAL A 55 -10.11 -2.37 0.19
C VAL A 55 -10.94 -1.22 0.75
N GLU A 56 -10.41 -0.59 1.78
CA GLU A 56 -10.94 0.67 2.34
C GLU A 56 -9.79 1.62 2.71
N PHE A 57 -10.07 2.92 2.74
CA PHE A 57 -9.09 3.89 3.23
C PHE A 57 -9.06 3.92 4.77
N LYS A 58 -7.85 3.88 5.32
CA LYS A 58 -7.56 4.10 6.75
C LYS A 58 -7.15 5.56 6.91
N ASN A 59 -8.00 6.35 7.55
CA ASN A 59 -7.77 7.79 7.80
C ASN A 59 -7.43 8.56 6.50
N PRO A 60 -8.41 8.79 5.61
CA PRO A 60 -8.16 9.40 4.31
C PRO A 60 -7.62 10.83 4.44
N ALA A 61 -6.31 10.98 4.24
CA ALA A 61 -5.63 12.27 4.13
C ALA A 61 -4.67 12.24 2.93
N LEU A 62 -4.47 13.39 2.28
CA LEU A 62 -3.61 13.48 1.10
C LEU A 62 -2.14 13.16 1.41
N GLN A 63 -1.68 13.42 2.64
CA GLN A 63 -0.31 13.17 3.08
C GLN A 63 -0.12 11.82 3.78
N ASN A 64 -1.19 11.27 4.36
CA ASN A 64 -1.21 9.93 4.96
C ASN A 64 -2.40 9.18 4.37
N CYS A 65 -2.14 8.46 3.29
CA CYS A 65 -3.16 7.78 2.54
C CYS A 65 -2.97 6.27 2.72
N SER A 66 -3.32 5.81 3.91
CA SER A 66 -3.22 4.41 4.27
C SER A 66 -4.48 3.65 3.82
N ILE A 67 -4.36 2.36 3.52
CA ILE A 67 -5.49 1.49 3.17
C ILE A 67 -5.51 0.24 4.04
N VAL A 68 -6.69 -0.36 4.17
CA VAL A 68 -6.88 -1.68 4.76
C VAL A 68 -7.31 -2.66 3.69
N ILE A 69 -6.66 -3.81 3.63
CA ILE A 69 -7.09 -4.99 2.88
C ILE A 69 -7.76 -5.93 3.89
N ARG A 70 -9.06 -6.18 3.72
CA ARG A 70 -9.86 -7.05 4.58
C ARG A 70 -9.82 -8.49 4.12
N ASN A 71 -9.92 -9.42 5.07
CA ASN A 71 -10.03 -10.86 4.82
C ASN A 71 -8.93 -11.32 3.84
N VAL A 72 -7.69 -11.13 4.27
CA VAL A 72 -6.49 -11.41 3.49
C VAL A 72 -6.50 -12.86 3.04
N THR A 73 -6.16 -13.10 1.78
CA THR A 73 -5.98 -14.43 1.21
C THR A 73 -4.57 -14.55 0.63
N GLU A 74 -4.14 -15.77 0.29
CA GLU A 74 -2.82 -15.99 -0.33
C GLU A 74 -2.67 -15.22 -1.65
N GLN A 75 -3.77 -14.94 -2.36
CA GLN A 75 -3.76 -14.16 -3.59
C GLN A 75 -3.49 -12.66 -3.36
N ASP A 76 -3.53 -12.17 -2.12
CA ASP A 76 -3.09 -10.82 -1.77
C ASP A 76 -1.58 -10.74 -1.49
N GLU A 77 -0.87 -11.87 -1.45
CA GLU A 77 0.59 -11.82 -1.41
C GLU A 77 1.10 -11.14 -2.70
N GLY A 78 1.90 -10.09 -2.53
CA GLY A 78 2.34 -9.28 -3.64
C GLY A 78 2.84 -7.91 -3.22
N CYS A 79 3.30 -7.14 -4.20
CA CYS A 79 3.77 -5.78 -3.95
C CYS A 79 2.71 -4.75 -4.31
N TYR A 80 2.65 -3.71 -3.51
CA TYR A 80 1.72 -2.60 -3.63
C TYR A 80 2.49 -1.30 -3.79
N ARG A 81 1.93 -0.38 -4.57
CA ARG A 81 2.45 0.97 -4.74
C ARG A 81 1.43 2.00 -4.30
N CYS A 82 1.93 3.06 -3.69
CA CYS A 82 1.20 4.30 -3.47
C CYS A 82 1.86 5.39 -4.32
N LEU A 83 1.05 6.11 -5.10
CA LEU A 83 1.52 7.16 -6.00
C LEU A 83 0.91 8.48 -5.54
N PHE A 84 1.72 9.37 -4.99
CA PHE A 84 1.34 10.74 -4.68
C PHE A 84 1.56 11.61 -5.90
N ASN A 85 0.48 11.92 -6.61
CA ASN A 85 0.49 12.84 -7.74
C ASN A 85 0.48 14.27 -7.22
N THR A 86 1.59 14.98 -7.39
CA THR A 86 1.81 16.34 -6.93
C THR A 86 1.99 17.29 -8.10
N TYR A 87 1.82 18.59 -7.85
CA TYR A 87 2.14 19.63 -8.81
C TYR A 87 3.06 20.68 -8.17
N PRO A 88 4.11 21.15 -8.87
CA PRO A 88 4.53 20.79 -10.23
C PRO A 88 5.45 19.55 -10.33
N GLU A 89 5.85 18.95 -9.22
CA GLU A 89 6.94 17.95 -9.19
C GLU A 89 6.59 16.57 -9.77
N GLY A 90 5.32 16.33 -10.10
CA GLY A 90 4.85 15.07 -10.66
C GLY A 90 4.59 14.02 -9.59
N ALA A 91 4.76 12.74 -9.92
CA ALA A 91 4.37 11.64 -9.05
C ALA A 91 5.54 11.12 -8.20
N PHE A 92 5.36 11.06 -6.89
CA PHE A 92 6.23 10.31 -5.98
C PHE A 92 5.64 8.92 -5.75
N THR A 93 6.47 7.88 -5.80
CA THR A 93 6.01 6.48 -5.71
C THR A 93 6.66 5.78 -4.53
N GLY A 94 5.84 5.26 -3.63
CA GLY A 94 6.27 4.33 -2.58
C GLY A 94 5.91 2.89 -2.93
N ARG A 95 6.65 1.92 -2.37
CA ARG A 95 6.40 0.49 -2.57
C ARG A 95 6.50 -0.26 -1.25
N THR A 96 5.59 -1.22 -1.04
CA THR A 96 5.67 -2.20 0.04
C THR A 96 5.22 -3.56 -0.47
N CYS A 97 5.74 -4.65 0.09
CA CYS A 97 5.38 -6.01 -0.33
C CYS A 97 4.77 -6.77 0.84
N LEU A 98 3.53 -7.24 0.64
CA LEU A 98 2.77 -7.99 1.61
C LEU A 98 3.12 -9.47 1.51
N HIS A 99 3.48 -10.08 2.63
CA HIS A 99 3.67 -11.52 2.75
C HIS A 99 2.58 -12.12 3.63
N VAL A 100 1.96 -13.21 3.15
CA VAL A 100 0.86 -13.86 3.86
C VAL A 100 1.32 -15.23 4.32
N TYR A 101 1.30 -15.46 5.63
CA TYR A 101 1.68 -16.75 6.19
C TYR A 101 0.45 -17.66 6.21
N GLY A 102 0.48 -18.71 5.39
CA GLY A 102 -0.43 -19.85 5.50
C GLY A 102 -0.19 -20.61 6.81
N LYS A 103 -1.22 -21.26 7.35
CA LYS A 103 -1.09 -22.03 8.61
C LYS A 103 -0.11 -23.21 8.52
N ASP A 104 0.33 -23.61 7.32
CA ASP A 104 1.16 -24.79 7.10
C ASP A 104 2.35 -24.56 6.15
N THR A 105 3.34 -23.73 6.53
CA THR A 105 4.68 -23.87 5.92
C THR A 105 5.78 -23.26 6.78
N TRP A 106 6.49 -24.12 7.51
CA TRP A 106 7.81 -23.79 8.03
C TRP A 106 8.78 -23.62 6.85
N SER A 107 9.64 -22.61 6.92
CA SER A 107 10.77 -22.28 6.03
C SER A 107 10.47 -21.70 4.63
N ARG A 108 10.24 -20.39 4.56
CA ARG A 108 10.90 -19.53 3.55
C ARG A 108 11.89 -18.63 4.29
N VAL A 109 13.17 -18.99 4.24
CA VAL A 109 14.28 -18.16 4.72
C VAL A 109 14.24 -16.84 3.94
N ILE A 110 14.18 -15.70 4.63
CA ILE A 110 14.18 -14.38 4.00
C ILE A 110 15.65 -13.96 3.89
N GLU A 111 16.19 -13.95 2.68
CA GLU A 111 17.39 -13.18 2.37
C GLU A 111 16.94 -11.76 2.01
N GLU A 112 16.95 -10.85 2.98
CA GLU A 112 16.81 -9.42 2.71
C GLU A 112 18.13 -8.88 2.16
N THR A 113 18.30 -8.90 0.84
CA THR A 113 19.36 -8.14 0.17
C THR A 113 18.80 -6.80 -0.30
N TYR A 114 18.98 -5.76 0.52
CA TYR A 114 18.92 -4.37 0.05
C TYR A 114 20.23 -4.05 -0.66
N PRO A 115 20.17 -3.72 -1.96
CA PRO A 115 20.79 -2.47 -2.34
C PRO A 115 19.95 -1.78 -3.41
N GLN A 116 19.47 -0.56 -3.13
CA GLN A 116 19.52 0.57 -4.07
C GLN A 116 19.35 1.87 -3.29
N LEU A 117 20.47 2.53 -2.99
CA LEU A 117 20.47 3.96 -2.73
C LEU A 117 20.07 4.68 -4.02
N LYS A 118 18.85 5.24 -4.09
CA LYS A 118 18.54 6.44 -4.90
C LYS A 118 17.16 7.03 -4.54
N LEU A 119 17.18 8.17 -3.85
CA LEU A 119 16.13 9.22 -3.71
C LEU A 119 14.76 8.95 -3.06
N ASP A 120 14.45 7.79 -2.49
CA ASP A 120 13.17 7.54 -1.79
C ASP A 120 13.09 8.03 -0.33
N LEU A 121 13.89 9.03 0.08
CA LEU A 121 13.99 9.46 1.49
C LEU A 121 12.70 10.11 2.06
N TYR A 122 11.65 10.25 1.25
CA TYR A 122 10.49 11.09 1.54
C TYR A 122 9.17 10.35 1.63
N ILE A 123 9.09 9.08 1.22
CA ILE A 123 7.87 8.27 1.37
C ILE A 123 8.16 7.10 2.30
N ILE A 124 7.36 6.96 3.35
CA ILE A 124 7.44 5.85 4.28
C ILE A 124 6.28 4.90 3.97
N CYS A 125 6.61 3.67 3.56
CA CYS A 125 5.63 2.60 3.34
C CYS A 125 5.84 1.47 4.34
N THR A 126 4.79 1.08 5.06
CA THR A 126 4.85 -0.06 5.98
C THR A 126 3.62 -0.94 5.79
N HIS A 127 3.77 -2.25 6.02
CA HIS A 127 2.65 -3.18 6.07
C HIS A 127 2.62 -3.91 7.41
N SER A 128 1.42 -4.15 7.95
CA SER A 128 1.23 -4.87 9.21
C SER A 128 -0.17 -5.47 9.27
N ALA A 129 -0.43 -6.38 10.22
CA ALA A 129 -1.80 -6.71 10.57
C ALA A 129 -2.42 -5.53 11.34
N CYS A 130 -3.63 -5.13 10.97
CA CYS A 130 -4.32 -4.02 11.61
C CYS A 130 -4.59 -4.30 13.09
N GLY A 131 -4.21 -3.39 13.98
CA GLY A 131 -4.45 -3.47 15.43
C GLY A 131 -3.26 -3.93 16.27
N ILE A 132 -2.12 -4.25 15.66
CA ILE A 132 -0.90 -4.64 16.40
C ILE A 132 -0.07 -3.42 16.84
N TYR A 133 -0.31 -2.25 16.25
CA TYR A 133 0.28 -0.98 16.69
C TYR A 133 -0.81 0.07 16.86
N CYS A 134 -1.02 0.47 18.12
CA CYS A 134 -1.49 1.82 18.47
C CYS A 134 -0.27 2.75 18.51
#